data_AF-B4SAN2-F1
#
_entry.id   AF-B4SAN2-F1
#
_cell.length_a   1.000
_cell.length_b   1.000
_cell.length_c   1.000
_cell.angle_alpha   90.00
_cell.angle_beta   90.00
_cell.angle_gamma   90.00
#
_symmetry.space_group_name_H-M   'P 1'
#
loop_
_entity.id
_entity.type
_entity.pdbx_description
1 polymer ?
#
loop_
_entity_poly.entity_id
_entity_poly.type
_entity_poly.pdbx_seq_one_letter_code
_entity_poly.pdbx_strand_id
1 'polypeptide(L)'
;MVKLKKVTLQYIEIEDRIRMLADLDGEERAVFWLTQRLCRRLVPKLVHHLEHSAPDSHLVDKGLMLSVQQHDAGWQQKFSEPVRSTGLSRSVLPEKVDLFCPAGGAAIIFPLDDGGEPARLQMTMLELRQWMAVIYRQFQVAGWPMEVWPQWFALSEPGKN
;
A
#
# COMPACT_ATOMS: atom_id res chain seq x y z
N MET A 1 0.09 -20.69 0.71
CA MET A 1 -0.10 -19.22 0.67
C MET A 1 -1.08 -18.85 -0.42
N VAL A 2 -2.12 -18.09 -0.08
CA VAL A 2 -3.12 -17.62 -1.05
C VAL A 2 -2.65 -16.31 -1.69
N LYS A 3 -2.84 -16.13 -3.00
CA LYS A 3 -2.44 -14.88 -3.70
C LYS A 3 -3.57 -13.87 -3.67
N LEU A 4 -3.25 -12.60 -3.41
CA LEU A 4 -4.17 -11.47 -3.55
C LEU A 4 -4.06 -10.91 -4.97
N LYS A 5 -5.17 -10.94 -5.73
CA LYS A 5 -5.21 -10.46 -7.12
C LYS A 5 -5.50 -8.98 -7.23
N LYS A 6 -6.41 -8.50 -6.38
CA LYS A 6 -6.89 -7.13 -6.41
C LYS A 6 -7.18 -6.67 -5.00
N VAL A 7 -6.83 -5.42 -4.70
CA VAL A 7 -7.10 -4.80 -3.42
C VAL A 7 -7.74 -3.43 -3.60
N THR A 8 -8.60 -3.05 -2.67
CA THR A 8 -9.20 -1.72 -2.59
C THR A 8 -9.03 -1.21 -1.16
N LEU A 9 -8.39 -0.06 -1.01
CA LEU A 9 -8.11 0.57 0.27
C LEU A 9 -9.06 1.75 0.50
N GLN A 10 -9.63 1.82 1.69
CA GLN A 10 -10.51 2.91 2.09
C GLN A 10 -10.42 3.14 3.59
N TYR A 11 -10.18 4.37 4.02
CA TYR A 11 -10.30 4.78 5.41
C TYR A 11 -11.78 4.75 5.84
N ILE A 12 -12.04 4.14 7.00
CA ILE A 12 -13.36 4.03 7.61
C ILE A 12 -13.33 4.81 8.92
N GLU A 13 -14.01 5.96 8.94
CA GLU A 13 -13.99 6.92 10.05
C GLU A 13 -14.46 6.34 11.37
N ILE A 14 -15.55 5.58 11.36
CA ILE A 14 -16.15 4.97 12.58
C ILE A 14 -15.18 3.99 13.26
N GLU A 15 -14.35 3.30 12.47
CA GLU A 15 -13.40 2.29 12.95
C GLU A 15 -12.00 2.89 13.22
N ASP A 16 -11.74 4.12 12.76
CA ASP A 16 -10.42 4.78 12.70
C ASP A 16 -9.33 3.87 12.09
N ARG A 17 -9.67 3.22 10.97
CA ARG A 17 -8.80 2.23 10.31
C ARG A 17 -8.93 2.28 8.79
N ILE A 18 -7.86 1.90 8.10
CA ILE A 18 -7.91 1.68 6.66
C ILE A 18 -8.38 0.25 6.41
N ARG A 19 -9.53 0.11 5.77
CA ARG A 19 -10.04 -1.16 5.28
C ARG A 19 -9.39 -1.51 3.94
N MET A 20 -8.80 -2.69 3.85
CA MET A 20 -8.35 -3.30 2.60
C MET A 20 -9.30 -4.44 2.21
N LEU A 21 -10.17 -4.21 1.24
CA LEU A 21 -10.94 -5.27 0.60
C LEU A 21 -10.05 -5.96 -0.41
N ALA A 22 -9.92 -7.28 -0.32
CA ALA A 22 -9.01 -8.05 -1.14
C ALA A 22 -9.72 -9.24 -1.79
N ASP A 23 -9.40 -9.46 -3.06
CA ASP A 23 -9.85 -10.61 -3.85
C ASP A 23 -8.77 -11.69 -3.81
N LEU A 24 -9.10 -12.83 -3.21
CA LEU A 24 -8.21 -13.99 -3.09
C LEU A 24 -8.31 -14.85 -4.36
N ASP A 25 -7.26 -15.60 -4.64
CA ASP A 25 -7.29 -16.61 -5.70
C ASP A 25 -8.30 -17.72 -5.35
N GLY A 26 -9.49 -17.68 -5.95
CA GLY A 26 -10.60 -18.62 -5.67
C GLY A 26 -11.98 -17.99 -5.44
N GLU A 27 -12.19 -16.71 -5.79
CA GLU A 27 -13.45 -15.94 -5.61
C GLU A 27 -13.84 -15.67 -4.14
N GLU A 28 -13.00 -16.08 -3.19
CA GLU A 28 -13.12 -15.66 -1.79
C GLU A 28 -12.66 -14.21 -1.63
N ARG A 29 -13.40 -13.45 -0.81
CA ARG A 29 -13.03 -12.09 -0.45
C ARG A 29 -12.61 -12.03 1.01
N ALA A 30 -11.55 -11.28 1.28
CA ALA A 30 -11.10 -10.98 2.62
C ALA A 30 -11.05 -9.46 2.85
N VAL A 31 -11.28 -9.08 4.10
CA VAL A 31 -11.12 -7.73 4.60
C VAL A 31 -9.94 -7.74 5.56
N PHE A 32 -8.94 -6.92 5.28
CA PHE A 32 -7.84 -6.69 6.21
C PHE A 32 -7.92 -5.28 6.75
N TRP A 33 -7.89 -5.13 8.06
CA TRP A 33 -7.92 -3.84 8.73
C TRP A 33 -6.50 -3.36 9.03
N LEU A 34 -6.06 -2.32 8.32
CA LEU A 34 -4.78 -1.70 8.54
C LEU A 34 -4.94 -0.56 9.55
N THR A 35 -4.42 -0.79 10.75
CA THR A 35 -4.38 0.24 11.80
C THR A 35 -3.33 1.29 11.50
N GLN A 36 -3.48 2.48 12.07
CA GLN A 36 -2.46 3.52 12.02
C GLN A 36 -1.10 2.99 12.49
N ARG A 37 -1.09 2.23 13.59
CA ARG A 37 0.13 1.64 14.16
C ARG A 37 0.83 0.70 13.17
N LEU A 38 0.07 -0.15 12.48
CA LEU A 38 0.63 -1.04 11.47
C LEU A 38 1.22 -0.25 10.31
N CYS A 39 0.45 0.71 9.77
CA CYS A 39 0.91 1.53 8.64
C CYS A 39 2.15 2.37 8.99
N ARG A 40 2.23 2.96 10.19
CA ARG A 40 3.41 3.71 10.66
C ARG A 40 4.68 2.87 10.75
N ARG A 41 4.55 1.53 10.89
CA ARG A 41 5.68 0.60 10.85
C ARG A 41 6.03 0.14 9.44
N LEU A 42 5.02 0.03 8.58
CA LEU A 42 5.16 -0.47 7.21
C LEU A 42 5.69 0.60 6.25
N VAL A 43 5.13 1.81 6.30
CA VAL A 43 5.45 2.92 5.40
C VAL A 43 6.95 3.24 5.36
N PRO A 44 7.67 3.41 6.49
CA PRO A 44 9.10 3.73 6.45
C PRO A 44 9.95 2.67 5.75
N LYS A 45 9.60 1.38 5.91
CA LYS A 45 10.32 0.28 5.26
C LYS A 45 10.11 0.28 3.74
N LEU A 46 8.90 0.55 3.29
CA LEU A 46 8.56 0.66 1.87
C LEU A 46 9.18 1.90 1.24
N VAL A 47 9.14 3.04 1.93
CA VAL A 47 9.83 4.27 1.52
C VAL A 47 11.33 4.01 1.33
N HIS A 48 11.97 3.41 2.34
CA HIS A 48 13.38 3.06 2.27
C HIS A 48 13.68 2.16 1.07
N HIS A 49 12.83 1.17 0.80
CA HIS A 49 12.99 0.30 -0.37
C HIS A 49 12.87 1.07 -1.70
N LEU A 50 11.92 2.02 -1.82
CA LEU A 50 11.79 2.88 -3.01
C LEU A 50 13.03 3.75 -3.21
N GLU A 51 13.60 4.29 -2.13
CA GLU A 51 14.82 5.11 -2.16
C GLU A 51 16.06 4.32 -2.58
N HIS A 52 16.15 3.04 -2.20
CA HIS A 52 17.28 2.17 -2.56
C HIS A 52 17.13 1.52 -3.94
N SER A 53 15.90 1.51 -4.48
CA SER A 53 15.64 0.99 -5.83
C SER A 53 15.90 2.03 -6.92
N ALA A 54 16.00 3.30 -6.55
CA ALA A 54 16.40 4.37 -7.44
C ALA A 54 17.93 4.35 -7.67
N PRO A 55 18.41 4.46 -8.92
CA PRO A 55 19.83 4.57 -9.17
C PRO A 55 20.40 5.82 -8.50
N ASP A 56 21.54 5.68 -7.83
CA ASP A 56 22.25 6.83 -7.28
C ASP A 56 22.78 7.69 -8.44
N SER A 57 22.13 8.83 -8.66
CA SER A 57 22.58 9.83 -9.61
C SER A 57 23.21 10.99 -8.86
N HIS A 58 24.47 11.29 -9.15
CA HIS A 58 25.14 12.49 -8.63
C HIS A 58 24.75 13.76 -9.39
N LEU A 59 24.09 13.63 -10.54
CA LEU A 59 23.78 14.74 -11.45
C LEU A 59 22.39 15.34 -11.22
N VAL A 60 21.48 14.58 -10.61
CA VAL A 60 20.09 14.98 -10.38
C VAL A 60 19.78 14.71 -8.91
N ASP A 61 19.10 15.65 -8.27
CA ASP A 61 18.60 15.44 -6.90
C ASP A 61 17.77 14.16 -6.83
N LYS A 62 18.19 13.23 -5.97
CA LYS A 62 17.57 11.91 -5.83
C LYS A 62 16.10 12.01 -5.40
N GLY A 63 15.76 12.99 -4.57
CA GLY A 63 14.39 13.27 -4.15
C GLY A 63 13.52 13.71 -5.31
N LEU A 64 14.02 14.60 -6.18
CA LEU A 64 13.32 15.01 -7.39
C LEU A 64 13.09 13.84 -8.36
N MET A 65 14.08 12.98 -8.54
CA MET A 65 13.91 11.80 -9.39
C MET A 65 12.84 10.85 -8.83
N LEU A 66 12.86 10.62 -7.51
CA LEU A 66 11.85 9.80 -6.83
C LEU A 66 10.45 10.40 -6.94
N SER A 67 10.33 11.74 -6.84
CA SER A 67 9.03 12.41 -6.96
C SER A 67 8.45 12.29 -8.37
N VAL A 68 9.29 12.41 -9.41
CA VAL A 68 8.88 12.20 -10.81
C VAL A 68 8.43 10.77 -11.04
N GLN A 69 9.22 9.77 -10.60
CA GLN A 69 8.86 8.36 -10.74
C GLN A 69 7.54 8.02 -10.02
N GLN A 70 7.29 8.63 -8.87
CA GLN A 70 6.05 8.45 -8.11
C GLN A 70 4.85 9.11 -8.84
N HIS A 71 5.04 10.31 -9.37
CA HIS A 71 4.04 11.00 -10.18
C HIS A 71 3.64 10.18 -11.41
N ASP A 72 4.62 9.72 -12.19
CA ASP A 72 4.40 8.90 -13.39
C ASP A 72 3.65 7.60 -13.08
N ALA A 73 3.96 6.97 -11.94
CA ALA A 73 3.25 5.77 -11.50
C ALA A 73 1.76 6.03 -11.25
N GLY A 74 1.41 7.20 -10.69
CA GLY A 74 0.03 7.63 -10.50
C GLY A 74 -0.72 7.79 -11.82
N TRP A 75 -0.10 8.37 -12.84
CA TRP A 75 -0.67 8.50 -14.19
C TRP A 75 -0.93 7.15 -14.87
N GLN A 76 -0.06 6.18 -14.62
CA GLN A 76 -0.21 4.82 -15.17
C GLN A 76 -1.24 3.97 -14.42
N GLN A 77 -1.84 4.47 -13.34
CA GLN A 77 -2.82 3.73 -12.57
C GLN A 77 -4.10 3.55 -13.40
N LYS A 78 -4.31 2.33 -13.92
CA LYS A 78 -5.56 1.98 -14.60
C LYS A 78 -6.68 1.90 -13.56
N PHE A 79 -7.76 2.65 -13.80
CA PHE A 79 -8.99 2.49 -13.03
C PHE A 79 -9.45 1.04 -13.13
N SER A 80 -9.65 0.42 -11.97
CA SER A 80 -10.26 -0.89 -11.87
C SER A 80 -11.44 -0.79 -10.93
N GLU A 81 -12.55 -1.46 -11.25
CA GLU A 81 -13.76 -1.35 -10.43
C GLU A 81 -13.47 -1.73 -8.97
N PRO A 82 -13.84 -0.91 -7.98
CA PRO A 82 -13.59 -1.25 -6.57
C PRO A 82 -14.13 -2.65 -6.24
N VAL A 83 -13.37 -3.44 -5.48
CA VAL A 83 -13.85 -4.75 -5.02
C VAL A 83 -15.10 -4.52 -4.16
N ARG A 84 -16.27 -4.95 -4.64
CA ARG A 84 -17.54 -4.83 -3.91
C ARG A 84 -17.66 -6.00 -2.92
N SER A 85 -17.96 -5.71 -1.66
CA SER A 85 -18.22 -6.73 -0.64
C SER A 85 -19.63 -7.31 -0.82
N THR A 86 -19.81 -8.22 -1.77
CA THR A 86 -21.04 -9.02 -1.90
C THR A 86 -20.77 -10.43 -1.37
N GLY A 87 -20.87 -10.63 -0.06
CA GLY A 87 -20.75 -11.95 0.60
C GLY A 87 -20.07 -11.94 1.96
N LEU A 88 -20.11 -13.09 2.66
CA LEU A 88 -19.37 -13.39 3.89
C LEU A 88 -17.86 -13.24 3.62
N SER A 89 -17.33 -12.05 3.88
CA SER A 89 -15.91 -11.76 3.72
C SER A 89 -15.22 -12.01 5.05
N ARG A 90 -14.17 -12.84 5.05
CA ARG A 90 -13.34 -13.05 6.25
C ARG A 90 -12.75 -11.69 6.66
N SER A 91 -12.91 -11.30 7.92
CA SER A 91 -12.42 -10.01 8.42
C SER A 91 -11.27 -10.23 9.39
N VAL A 92 -10.11 -9.68 9.06
CA VAL A 92 -8.84 -9.89 9.78
C VAL A 92 -8.28 -8.56 10.26
N LEU A 93 -7.82 -8.51 11.50
CA LEU A 93 -7.12 -7.36 12.08
C LEU A 93 -5.64 -7.72 12.35
N PRO A 94 -4.78 -7.66 11.32
CA PRO A 94 -3.39 -8.07 11.48
C PRO A 94 -2.62 -7.12 12.41
N GLU A 95 -2.04 -7.64 13.49
CA GLU A 95 -1.11 -6.87 14.34
C GLU A 95 0.27 -6.70 13.69
N LYS A 96 0.65 -7.67 12.86
CA LYS A 96 1.92 -7.76 12.15
C LYS A 96 1.69 -8.32 10.76
N VAL A 97 2.55 -7.91 9.84
CA VAL A 97 2.65 -8.44 8.49
C VAL A 97 4.12 -8.70 8.20
N ASP A 98 4.41 -9.72 7.41
CA ASP A 98 5.77 -9.94 6.92
C ASP A 98 5.97 -9.17 5.62
N LEU A 99 7.12 -8.51 5.50
CA LEU A 99 7.46 -7.68 4.36
C LEU A 99 8.71 -8.23 3.68
N PHE A 100 8.62 -8.43 2.36
CA PHE A 100 9.72 -8.85 1.50
C PHE A 100 9.92 -7.81 0.39
N CYS A 101 11.16 -7.36 0.19
CA CYS A 101 11.49 -6.28 -0.74
C CYS A 101 12.62 -6.70 -1.71
N PRO A 102 12.34 -7.60 -2.68
CA PRO A 102 13.29 -7.90 -3.74
C PRO A 102 13.53 -6.68 -4.65
N ALA A 103 14.65 -6.62 -5.38
CA ALA A 103 14.99 -5.46 -6.22
C ALA A 103 13.91 -5.06 -7.26
N GLY A 104 13.04 -5.98 -7.69
CA GLY A 104 11.98 -5.73 -8.67
C GLY A 104 10.62 -5.32 -8.10
N GLY A 105 10.44 -5.25 -6.77
CA GLY A 105 9.14 -4.92 -6.18
C GLY A 105 9.02 -5.31 -4.71
N ALA A 106 7.80 -5.51 -4.22
CA ALA A 106 7.55 -5.88 -2.83
C ALA A 106 6.48 -6.95 -2.69
N ALA A 107 6.53 -7.70 -1.59
CA ALA A 107 5.45 -8.57 -1.18
C ALA A 107 5.13 -8.38 0.30
N ILE A 108 3.84 -8.28 0.61
CA ILE A 108 3.32 -8.21 1.97
C ILE A 108 2.54 -9.50 2.24
N ILE A 109 2.84 -10.15 3.36
CA ILE A 109 2.15 -11.35 3.81
C ILE A 109 1.23 -10.98 4.98
N PHE A 110 -0.05 -11.22 4.79
CA PHE A 110 -1.09 -11.02 5.80
C PHE A 110 -1.46 -12.36 6.45
N PRO A 111 -1.48 -12.45 7.79
CA PRO A 111 -2.02 -13.61 8.48
C PRO A 111 -3.53 -13.73 8.19
N LEU A 112 -4.07 -14.95 8.33
CA LEU A 112 -5.50 -15.22 8.37
C LEU A 112 -5.85 -15.80 9.75
N ASP A 113 -6.95 -15.34 10.35
CA ASP A 113 -7.29 -15.59 11.75
C ASP A 113 -7.70 -17.04 12.06
N ASP A 114 -7.94 -17.88 11.04
CA ASP A 114 -8.42 -19.27 11.19
C ASP A 114 -7.31 -20.33 11.08
N GLY A 115 -6.05 -19.93 11.15
CA GLY A 115 -4.92 -20.84 10.89
C GLY A 115 -4.83 -21.25 9.40
N GLY A 116 -5.58 -20.57 8.54
CA GLY A 116 -5.52 -20.73 7.10
C GLY A 116 -4.18 -20.26 6.53
N GLU A 117 -3.93 -20.69 5.29
CA GLU A 117 -2.73 -20.30 4.53
C GLU A 117 -2.64 -18.77 4.38
N PRO A 118 -1.54 -18.13 4.82
CA PRO A 118 -1.46 -16.67 4.81
C PRO A 118 -1.55 -16.09 3.40
N ALA A 119 -2.11 -14.89 3.30
CA ALA A 119 -2.39 -14.21 2.05
C ALA A 119 -1.21 -13.33 1.62
N ARG A 120 -0.80 -13.40 0.36
CA ARG A 120 0.32 -12.64 -0.20
C ARG A 120 -0.17 -11.60 -1.20
N LEU A 121 0.08 -10.33 -0.90
CA LEU A 121 0.03 -9.25 -1.89
C LEU A 121 1.41 -9.10 -2.52
N GLN A 122 1.55 -9.48 -3.78
CA GLN A 122 2.79 -9.29 -4.54
C GLN A 122 2.62 -8.12 -5.51
N MET A 123 3.59 -7.22 -5.53
CA MET A 123 3.57 -5.98 -6.32
C MET A 123 4.90 -5.83 -7.05
N THR A 124 4.83 -5.44 -8.32
CA THR A 124 5.96 -4.85 -9.05
C THR A 124 6.36 -3.51 -8.42
N MET A 125 7.52 -2.97 -8.79
CA MET A 125 7.95 -1.65 -8.34
C MET A 125 6.94 -0.55 -8.69
N LEU A 126 6.31 -0.64 -9.87
CA LEU A 126 5.28 0.30 -10.31
C LEU A 126 4.02 0.20 -9.44
N GLU A 127 3.51 -1.01 -9.21
CA GLU A 127 2.34 -1.25 -8.37
C GLU A 127 2.59 -0.85 -6.91
N LEU A 128 3.81 -1.04 -6.40
CA LEU A 128 4.20 -0.59 -5.08
C LEU A 128 4.07 0.93 -4.96
N ARG A 129 4.56 1.70 -5.93
CA ARG A 129 4.40 3.16 -5.96
C ARG A 129 2.93 3.57 -5.96
N GLN A 130 2.11 2.92 -6.78
CA GLN A 130 0.67 3.17 -6.83
C GLN A 130 -0.02 2.85 -5.49
N TRP A 131 0.33 1.72 -4.89
CA TRP A 131 -0.20 1.31 -3.59
C TRP A 131 0.18 2.31 -2.50
N MET A 132 1.44 2.77 -2.49
CA MET A 132 1.91 3.81 -1.57
C MET A 132 1.15 5.13 -1.75
N ALA A 133 0.83 5.55 -2.98
CA ALA A 133 0.00 6.74 -3.23
C ALA A 133 -1.41 6.59 -2.66
N VAL A 134 -2.01 5.39 -2.78
CA VAL A 134 -3.32 5.13 -2.19
C VAL A 134 -3.26 5.22 -0.65
N ILE A 135 -2.27 4.59 -0.01
CA ILE A 135 -2.10 4.67 1.45
C ILE A 135 -1.83 6.11 1.91
N TYR A 136 -0.99 6.85 1.20
CA TYR A 136 -0.73 8.27 1.48
C TYR A 136 -2.03 9.09 1.48
N ARG A 137 -2.87 8.92 0.45
CA ARG A 137 -4.18 9.58 0.38
C ARG A 137 -5.11 9.15 1.52
N GLN A 138 -5.09 7.88 1.93
CA GLN A 138 -5.87 7.44 3.09
C GLN A 138 -5.36 8.05 4.41
N PHE A 139 -4.04 8.24 4.58
CA PHE A 139 -3.49 8.96 5.73
C PHE A 139 -3.98 10.41 5.79
N GLN A 140 -4.02 11.09 4.65
CA GLN A 140 -4.54 12.45 4.56
C GLN A 140 -6.03 12.52 4.94
N VAL A 141 -6.84 11.60 4.41
CA VAL A 141 -8.28 11.51 4.75
C VAL A 141 -8.49 11.20 6.23
N ALA A 142 -7.65 10.34 6.81
CA ALA A 142 -7.72 9.97 8.22
C ALA A 142 -7.24 11.06 9.19
N GLY A 143 -6.59 12.13 8.69
CA GLY A 143 -5.94 13.13 9.55
C GLY A 143 -4.78 12.55 10.38
N TRP A 144 -4.20 11.44 9.94
CA TRP A 144 -3.10 10.79 10.65
C TRP A 144 -1.79 11.58 10.50
N PRO A 145 -0.84 11.50 11.47
CA PRO A 145 0.43 12.20 11.36
C PRO A 145 1.22 11.79 10.11
N MET A 146 1.66 12.78 9.34
CA MET A 146 2.33 12.60 8.05
C MET A 146 3.86 12.46 8.15
N GLU A 147 4.43 12.50 9.36
CA GLU A 147 5.89 12.46 9.63
C GLU A 147 6.59 11.22 9.09
N VAL A 148 5.86 10.12 8.87
CA VAL A 148 6.41 8.88 8.30
C VAL A 148 6.63 8.96 6.79
N TRP A 149 6.14 10.02 6.14
CA TRP A 149 6.27 10.25 4.71
C TRP A 149 7.38 11.25 4.41
N PRO A 150 8.29 10.94 3.49
CA PRO A 150 9.37 11.84 3.13
C PRO A 150 8.84 13.00 2.28
N GLN A 151 9.56 14.12 2.29
CA GLN A 151 9.18 15.33 1.56
C GLN A 151 9.01 15.08 0.05
N TRP A 152 9.85 14.24 -0.56
CA TRP A 152 9.76 13.93 -1.98
C TRP A 152 8.45 13.25 -2.36
N PHE A 153 7.82 12.51 -1.44
CA PHE A 153 6.53 11.88 -1.69
C PHE A 153 5.42 12.94 -1.72
N ALA A 154 5.45 13.89 -0.78
CA ALA A 154 4.51 15.00 -0.76
C ALA A 154 4.61 15.88 -2.02
N LEU A 155 5.80 16.05 -2.59
CA LEU A 155 6.02 16.78 -3.84
C LEU A 155 5.45 16.07 -5.08
N SER A 156 5.33 14.74 -5.05
CA SER A 156 4.84 13.95 -6.18
C SER A 156 3.32 13.92 -6.33
N GLU A 157 2.61 14.10 -5.22
CA GLU A 157 1.15 14.09 -5.22
C GLU A 157 0.65 15.49 -5.60
N PRO A 158 -0.22 15.61 -6.62
CA PRO A 158 -0.78 16.90 -6.97
C PRO A 158 -1.51 17.44 -5.75
N GLY A 159 -1.04 18.59 -5.25
CA GLY A 159 -1.67 19.29 -4.14
C GLY A 159 -3.16 19.44 -4.45
N LYS A 160 -4.02 18.97 -3.53
CA LYS A 160 -5.44 19.32 -3.57
C LYS A 160 -5.51 20.83 -3.35
N ASN A 161 -5.62 21.59 -4.43
CA ASN A 161 -6.19 22.94 -4.39
C ASN A 161 -7.68 22.82 -4.08
#